data_AF-B1CBK2-F1
#
_entry.id   AF-B1CBK2-F1
#
_cell.length_a   1.000
_cell.length_b   1.000
_cell.length_c   1.000
_cell.angle_alpha   90.00
_cell.angle_beta   90.00
_cell.angle_gamma   90.00
#
_symmetry.space_group_name_H-M   'P 1'
#
loop_
_entity.id
_entity.type
_entity.pdbx_description
1 polymer ?
#
loop_
_entity_poly.entity_id
_entity_poly.type
_entity_poly.pdbx_seq_one_letter_code
_entity_poly.pdbx_strand_id
1 'polypeptide(L)'
;MILGDFIKDIKNLPRNYVAQLPTIFFFIILFIVIVSFFGAQYAIMVSAFTTVFKVKYPKNLSINELFKLFLLEALLCFLGIIATFNIFLCVFLNISVLFILVVFQSSQFNPKGAFAYVMTFIFVQLKPLGISNFSFELFVMLICDIFLIVSLMLFSFFNKKEYSQIKNLTRRFIHLI
;
A
#
# COMPACT_ATOMS: atom_id res chain seq x y z
N MET A 1 18.33 -22.57 -17.45
CA MET A 1 17.54 -22.33 -18.67
C MET A 1 16.36 -21.39 -18.38
N ILE A 2 15.45 -21.77 -17.48
CA ILE A 2 14.22 -21.00 -17.12
C ILE A 2 14.47 -19.53 -16.74
N LEU A 3 15.53 -19.22 -15.98
CA LEU A 3 15.78 -17.84 -15.53
C LEU A 3 16.23 -16.90 -16.67
N GLY A 4 16.93 -17.43 -17.68
CA GLY A 4 17.42 -16.63 -18.81
C GLY A 4 16.30 -16.25 -19.77
N ASP A 5 15.36 -17.16 -20.00
CA ASP A 5 14.17 -16.92 -20.83
C ASP A 5 13.24 -15.92 -20.16
N PHE A 6 13.04 -16.06 -18.83
CA PHE A 6 12.24 -15.11 -18.05
C PHE A 6 12.79 -13.67 -18.08
N ILE A 7 14.12 -13.49 -18.01
CA ILE A 7 14.75 -12.17 -18.10
C ILE A 7 14.58 -11.57 -19.50
N LYS A 8 14.68 -12.38 -20.56
CA LYS A 8 14.43 -11.95 -21.93
C LYS A 8 12.99 -11.48 -22.11
N ASP A 9 12.03 -12.23 -21.58
CA ASP A 9 10.62 -11.86 -21.64
C ASP A 9 10.33 -10.57 -20.88
N ILE A 10 10.86 -10.40 -19.66
CA ILE A 10 10.74 -9.13 -18.92
C ILE A 10 11.27 -7.94 -19.73
N LYS A 11 12.38 -8.13 -20.46
CA LYS A 11 12.99 -7.06 -21.25
C LYS A 11 12.16 -6.67 -22.48
N ASN A 12 11.34 -7.59 -22.97
CA ASN A 12 10.42 -7.39 -24.10
C ASN A 12 9.05 -6.82 -23.67
N LEU A 13 8.74 -6.79 -22.37
CA LEU A 13 7.49 -6.20 -21.91
C LEU A 13 7.48 -4.67 -22.08
N PRO A 14 6.31 -4.08 -22.39
CA PRO A 14 6.18 -2.62 -22.43
C PRO A 14 6.54 -2.01 -21.08
N ARG A 15 7.21 -0.86 -21.08
CA ARG A 15 7.70 -0.15 -19.88
C ARG A 15 6.66 0.00 -18.76
N ASN A 16 5.38 0.12 -19.13
CA ASN A 16 4.24 0.25 -18.22
C ASN A 16 3.97 -1.00 -17.37
N TYR A 17 4.30 -2.19 -17.87
CA TYR A 17 4.13 -3.45 -17.14
C TYR A 17 5.32 -3.72 -16.22
N VAL A 18 6.53 -3.44 -16.71
CA VAL A 18 7.76 -3.54 -15.91
C VAL A 18 7.68 -2.61 -14.68
N ALA A 19 7.07 -1.43 -14.83
CA ALA A 19 6.83 -0.52 -13.71
C ALA A 19 5.83 -1.05 -12.66
N GLN A 20 4.99 -2.03 -13.00
CA GLN A 20 4.00 -2.61 -12.07
C GLN A 20 4.50 -3.86 -11.34
N LEU A 21 5.63 -4.44 -11.76
CA LEU A 21 6.23 -5.62 -11.14
C LEU A 21 6.45 -5.48 -9.63
N PRO A 22 6.93 -4.34 -9.09
CA PRO A 22 7.05 -4.13 -7.65
C PRO A 22 5.76 -4.39 -6.88
N THR A 23 4.63 -3.91 -7.43
CA THR A 23 3.31 -4.07 -6.80
C THR A 23 2.86 -5.52 -6.82
N ILE A 24 3.10 -6.23 -7.92
CA ILE A 24 2.75 -7.66 -8.05
C ILE A 24 3.55 -8.50 -7.05
N PHE A 25 4.85 -8.24 -6.93
CA PHE A 25 5.71 -8.94 -5.98
C PHE A 25 5.29 -8.69 -4.53
N PHE A 26 4.99 -7.43 -4.19
CA PHE A 26 4.43 -7.05 -2.89
C PHE A 26 3.14 -7.82 -2.59
N PHE A 27 2.19 -7.84 -3.54
CA PHE A 27 0.93 -8.56 -3.39
C PHE A 27 1.15 -10.04 -3.11
N ILE A 28 1.98 -10.72 -3.92
CA ILE A 28 2.22 -12.16 -3.79
C ILE A 28 2.83 -12.50 -2.43
N ILE A 29 3.84 -11.75 -1.98
CA ILE A 29 4.47 -12.01 -0.68
C ILE A 29 3.47 -11.78 0.45
N LEU A 30 2.80 -10.63 0.45
CA LEU A 30 1.84 -10.32 1.51
C LEU A 30 0.68 -11.32 1.53
N PHE A 31 0.21 -11.75 0.36
CA PHE A 31 -0.82 -12.78 0.24
C PHE A 31 -0.39 -14.11 0.86
N ILE A 32 0.80 -14.60 0.49
CA ILE A 32 1.33 -15.87 1.02
C ILE A 32 1.49 -15.80 2.54
N VAL A 33 2.04 -14.69 3.06
CA VAL A 33 2.22 -14.49 4.50
C VAL A 33 0.86 -14.48 5.20
N ILE A 34 -0.10 -13.69 4.72
CA ILE A 34 -1.39 -13.55 5.42
C ILE A 34 -2.19 -14.84 5.37
N VAL A 35 -2.27 -15.50 4.22
CA VAL A 35 -3.03 -16.76 4.09
C VAL A 35 -2.39 -17.89 4.90
N SER A 36 -1.07 -17.98 4.95
CA SER A 36 -0.37 -19.06 5.67
C SER A 36 -0.46 -18.90 7.19
N PHE A 37 -0.37 -17.67 7.70
CA PHE A 37 -0.33 -17.40 9.16
C PHE A 37 -1.71 -17.11 9.77
N PHE A 38 -2.62 -16.46 9.03
CA PHE A 38 -3.91 -15.97 9.57
C PHE A 38 -5.14 -16.57 8.87
N GLY A 39 -4.95 -17.17 7.69
CA GLY A 39 -5.99 -17.85 6.92
C GLY A 39 -6.58 -16.99 5.79
N ALA A 40 -7.28 -17.67 4.88
CA ALA A 40 -7.82 -17.06 3.65
C ALA A 40 -8.87 -15.96 3.89
N GLN A 41 -9.51 -15.94 5.06
CA GLN A 41 -10.50 -14.93 5.45
C GLN A 41 -9.93 -13.50 5.50
N TYR A 42 -8.60 -13.33 5.62
CA TYR A 42 -7.93 -12.03 5.61
C TYR A 42 -7.35 -11.66 4.25
N ALA A 43 -7.52 -12.51 3.23
CA ALA A 43 -6.97 -12.29 1.90
C ALA A 43 -7.52 -11.01 1.23
N ILE A 44 -8.76 -10.62 1.54
CA ILE A 44 -9.35 -9.39 1.00
C ILE A 44 -8.55 -8.15 1.41
N MET A 45 -7.97 -8.14 2.61
CA MET A 45 -7.19 -7.02 3.13
C MET A 45 -5.90 -6.80 2.34
N VAL A 46 -5.28 -7.88 1.86
CA VAL A 46 -4.05 -7.84 1.05
C VAL A 46 -4.23 -6.93 -0.17
N SER A 47 -5.41 -6.97 -0.79
CA SER A 47 -5.72 -6.17 -1.98
C SER A 47 -5.88 -4.68 -1.68
N ALA A 48 -6.40 -4.31 -0.49
CA ALA A 48 -6.45 -2.92 -0.03
C ALA A 48 -5.05 -2.35 0.17
N PHE A 49 -4.21 -3.01 0.99
CA PHE A 49 -2.83 -2.56 1.25
C PHE A 49 -1.99 -2.54 -0.03
N THR A 50 -2.19 -3.48 -0.96
CA THR A 50 -1.51 -3.46 -2.26
C THR A 50 -1.88 -2.22 -3.09
N THR A 51 -3.13 -1.77 -3.01
CA THR A 51 -3.56 -0.55 -3.70
C THR A 51 -2.87 0.68 -3.12
N VAL A 52 -2.73 0.74 -1.79
CA VAL A 52 -2.01 1.82 -1.09
C VAL A 52 -0.54 1.81 -1.47
N PHE A 53 0.10 0.63 -1.44
CA PHE A 53 1.47 0.45 -1.90
C PHE A 53 1.62 0.94 -3.33
N LYS A 54 0.78 0.49 -4.28
CA LYS A 54 0.78 0.89 -5.70
C LYS A 54 0.77 2.41 -5.88
N VAL A 55 -0.01 3.11 -5.08
CA VAL A 55 -0.19 4.57 -5.18
C VAL A 55 0.96 5.34 -4.52
N LYS A 56 1.60 4.75 -3.52
CA LYS A 56 2.57 5.42 -2.64
C LYS A 56 4.03 5.07 -2.93
N TYR A 57 4.34 3.87 -3.42
CA TYR A 57 5.71 3.46 -3.75
C TYR A 57 6.43 4.35 -4.78
N PRO A 58 5.78 4.94 -5.82
CA PRO A 58 6.49 5.79 -6.76
C PRO A 58 6.79 7.17 -6.18
N LYS A 59 6.23 7.51 -5.01
CA LYS A 59 6.47 8.77 -4.32
C LYS A 59 7.64 8.56 -3.35
N ASN A 60 8.66 9.40 -3.44
CA ASN A 60 9.74 9.42 -2.44
C ASN A 60 9.20 10.01 -1.14
N LEU A 61 8.61 9.15 -0.30
CA LEU A 61 8.04 9.56 0.99
C LEU A 61 9.14 9.81 2.01
N SER A 62 8.96 10.86 2.80
CA SER A 62 9.73 11.14 4.00
C SER A 62 9.30 10.24 5.17
N ILE A 63 10.15 10.10 6.18
CA ILE A 63 9.85 9.29 7.39
C ILE A 63 8.58 9.81 8.08
N ASN A 64 8.40 11.14 8.15
CA ASN A 64 7.21 11.75 8.71
C ASN A 64 5.94 11.40 7.92
N GLU A 65 6.03 11.34 6.59
CA GLU A 65 4.90 10.94 5.74
C GLU A 65 4.57 9.46 5.87
N LEU A 66 5.57 8.59 6.06
CA LEU A 66 5.36 7.18 6.35
C LEU A 66 4.64 7.00 7.70
N PHE A 67 5.06 7.73 8.72
CA PHE A 67 4.39 7.68 10.02
C PHE A 67 2.95 8.20 9.96
N LYS A 68 2.70 9.28 9.22
CA LYS A 68 1.34 9.77 8.94
C LYS A 68 0.52 8.75 8.15
N LEU A 69 1.14 8.04 7.20
CA LEU A 69 0.48 6.99 6.43
C LEU A 69 0.04 5.85 7.34
N PHE A 70 0.95 5.35 8.18
CA PHE A 70 0.67 4.30 9.17
C PHE A 70 -0.50 4.71 10.09
N LEU A 71 -0.44 5.90 10.69
CA LEU A 71 -1.52 6.37 11.56
C LEU A 71 -2.85 6.51 10.82
N LEU A 72 -2.84 6.96 9.58
CA LEU A 72 -4.05 7.11 8.79
C LEU A 72 -4.65 5.76 8.40
N GLU A 73 -3.83 4.80 7.97
CA GLU A 73 -4.29 3.43 7.65
C GLU A 73 -4.84 2.72 8.88
N ALA A 74 -4.12 2.76 10.00
CA ALA A 74 -4.58 2.21 11.28
C ALA A 74 -5.92 2.85 11.71
N LEU A 75 -6.06 4.18 11.57
CA LEU A 75 -7.30 4.90 11.88
C LEU A 75 -8.45 4.47 10.95
N LEU A 76 -8.21 4.36 9.65
CA LEU A 76 -9.21 3.91 8.67
C LEU A 76 -9.66 2.48 8.94
N CYS A 77 -8.74 1.59 9.31
CA CYS A 77 -9.07 0.22 9.69
C CYS A 77 -9.95 0.20 10.94
N PHE A 78 -9.57 0.97 11.96
CA PHE A 78 -10.35 1.10 13.19
C PHE A 78 -11.77 1.64 12.93
N LEU A 79 -11.90 2.71 12.15
CA LEU A 79 -13.20 3.26 11.75
C LEU A 79 -14.00 2.26 10.90
N GLY A 80 -13.34 1.53 10.01
CA GLY A 80 -13.96 0.50 9.16
C GLY A 80 -14.59 -0.61 10.00
N ILE A 81 -13.91 -1.05 11.05
CA ILE A 81 -14.46 -2.06 11.96
C ILE A 81 -15.61 -1.49 12.80
N ILE A 82 -15.52 -0.23 13.25
CA ILE A 82 -16.65 0.42 13.96
C ILE A 82 -17.88 0.51 13.05
N ALA A 83 -17.69 0.79 11.77
CA ALA A 83 -18.77 0.87 10.79
C ALA A 83 -19.53 -0.46 10.62
N THR A 84 -18.93 -1.62 10.90
CA THR A 84 -19.62 -2.92 10.78
C THR A 84 -20.59 -3.23 11.91
N PHE A 85 -20.56 -2.50 13.04
CA PHE A 85 -21.40 -2.82 14.20
C PHE A 85 -22.88 -2.45 14.03
N ASN A 86 -23.18 -1.34 13.35
CA ASN A 86 -24.54 -0.84 13.21
C ASN A 86 -24.72 -0.14 11.87
N ILE A 87 -25.89 -0.29 11.26
CA ILE A 87 -26.20 0.34 9.96
C ILE A 87 -26.12 1.87 10.02
N PHE A 88 -26.54 2.48 11.14
CA PHE A 88 -26.46 3.93 11.34
C PHE A 88 -25.01 4.41 11.40
N LEU A 89 -24.15 3.68 12.12
CA LEU A 89 -22.71 3.95 12.18
C LEU A 89 -22.06 3.78 10.81
N CYS A 90 -22.43 2.74 10.07
CA CYS A 90 -21.98 2.51 8.69
C CYS A 90 -22.26 3.72 7.80
N VAL A 91 -23.51 4.21 7.74
CA VAL A 91 -23.87 5.37 6.91
C VAL A 91 -23.13 6.62 7.34
N PHE A 92 -23.11 6.91 8.65
CA PHE A 92 -22.46 8.10 9.20
C PHE A 92 -20.95 8.13 8.93
N LEU A 93 -20.26 7.01 9.18
CA LEU A 93 -18.82 6.87 8.97
C LEU A 93 -18.46 6.90 7.49
N ASN A 94 -19.25 6.27 6.61
CA ASN A 94 -19.01 6.33 5.17
C ASN A 94 -19.06 7.78 4.67
N ILE A 95 -20.10 8.55 5.00
CA ILE A 95 -20.21 9.96 4.61
C ILE A 95 -19.03 10.76 5.18
N SER A 96 -18.74 10.61 6.47
CA SER A 96 -17.69 11.37 7.14
C SER A 96 -16.30 11.07 6.57
N VAL A 97 -15.94 9.79 6.41
CA VAL A 97 -14.63 9.36 5.91
C VAL A 97 -14.46 9.77 4.45
N LEU A 98 -15.47 9.57 3.60
CA LEU A 98 -15.42 10.00 2.20
C LEU A 98 -15.23 11.52 2.11
N PHE A 99 -15.99 12.30 2.88
CA PHE A 99 -15.88 13.75 2.88
C PHE A 99 -14.51 14.24 3.37
N ILE A 100 -14.03 13.71 4.50
CA ILE A 100 -12.72 14.06 5.07
C ILE A 100 -11.59 13.71 4.08
N LEU A 101 -11.60 12.51 3.51
CA LEU A 101 -10.55 12.09 2.57
C LEU A 101 -10.57 12.90 1.28
N VAL A 102 -11.74 13.29 0.78
CA VAL A 102 -11.84 14.20 -0.37
C VAL A 102 -11.28 15.57 0.01
N VAL A 103 -11.76 16.21 1.06
CA VAL A 103 -11.33 17.58 1.41
C VAL A 103 -9.83 17.67 1.76
N PHE A 104 -9.32 16.72 2.55
CA PHE A 104 -7.92 16.77 3.01
C PHE A 104 -6.92 16.18 2.02
N GLN A 105 -7.35 15.27 1.14
CA GLN A 105 -6.43 14.46 0.36
C GLN A 105 -6.65 14.52 -1.15
N SER A 106 -7.82 14.93 -1.63
CA SER A 106 -8.03 15.25 -3.05
C SER A 106 -7.56 16.67 -3.35
N SER A 107 -6.24 16.88 -3.34
CA SER A 107 -5.68 17.94 -4.17
C SER A 107 -5.96 17.57 -5.63
N GLN A 108 -6.42 18.52 -6.46
CA GLN A 108 -6.73 18.29 -7.89
C GLN A 108 -5.57 17.62 -8.68
N PHE A 109 -4.34 17.64 -8.14
CA PHE A 109 -3.15 17.03 -8.71
C PHE A 109 -2.82 15.60 -8.22
N ASN A 110 -3.58 15.01 -7.28
CA ASN A 110 -3.25 13.68 -6.73
C ASN A 110 -4.47 12.81 -6.29
N PRO A 111 -5.49 12.61 -7.14
CA PRO A 111 -6.73 11.90 -6.78
C PRO A 111 -6.53 10.42 -6.38
N LYS A 112 -5.41 9.81 -6.78
CA LYS A 112 -5.12 8.39 -6.55
C LYS A 112 -4.89 8.06 -5.06
N GLY A 113 -4.44 9.03 -4.27
CA GLY A 113 -4.18 8.87 -2.83
C GLY A 113 -5.45 8.57 -2.05
N ALA A 114 -6.45 9.46 -2.16
CA ALA A 114 -7.72 9.33 -1.46
C ALA A 114 -8.42 8.02 -1.80
N PHE A 115 -8.40 7.61 -3.08
CA PHE A 115 -9.01 6.37 -3.53
C PHE A 115 -8.43 5.13 -2.84
N ALA A 116 -7.11 5.07 -2.67
CA ALA A 116 -6.47 3.93 -2.00
C ALA A 116 -6.93 3.77 -0.55
N TYR A 117 -7.05 4.88 0.19
CA TYR A 117 -7.53 4.89 1.57
C TYR A 117 -9.01 4.55 1.71
N VAL A 118 -9.84 5.02 0.78
CA VAL A 118 -11.25 4.63 0.70
C VAL A 118 -11.37 3.12 0.47
N MET A 119 -10.54 2.53 -0.38
CA MET A 119 -10.54 1.08 -0.61
C MET A 119 -10.19 0.30 0.66
N THR A 120 -9.19 0.73 1.43
CA THR A 120 -8.87 0.12 2.73
C THR A 120 -10.08 0.15 3.67
N PHE A 121 -10.73 1.30 3.80
CA PHE A 121 -11.90 1.46 4.66
C PHE A 121 -13.11 0.61 4.21
N ILE A 122 -13.37 0.52 2.90
CA ILE A 122 -14.49 -0.29 2.37
C ILE A 122 -14.19 -1.78 2.49
N PHE A 123 -12.97 -2.24 2.20
CA PHE A 123 -12.66 -3.68 2.25
C PHE A 123 -12.76 -4.25 3.66
N VAL A 124 -12.46 -3.43 4.67
CA VAL A 124 -12.70 -3.80 6.07
C VAL A 124 -14.20 -3.98 6.34
N GLN A 125 -15.07 -3.15 5.77
CA GLN A 125 -16.52 -3.26 5.93
C GLN A 125 -17.14 -4.43 5.16
N LEU A 126 -16.54 -4.83 4.04
CA LEU A 126 -17.03 -5.95 3.22
C LEU A 126 -16.89 -7.31 3.92
N LYS A 127 -16.02 -7.40 4.92
CA LYS A 127 -15.90 -8.59 5.76
C LYS A 127 -16.88 -8.49 6.91
N PRO A 128 -17.92 -9.35 7.01
CA PRO A 128 -18.82 -9.34 8.15
C PRO A 128 -18.04 -9.76 9.41
N LEU A 129 -17.92 -8.84 10.36
CA LEU A 129 -17.15 -9.04 11.59
C LEU A 129 -18.04 -9.54 12.71
N GLY A 130 -17.78 -10.76 13.16
CA GLY A 130 -18.25 -11.20 14.48
C GLY A 130 -17.54 -10.38 15.56
N ILE A 131 -18.30 -9.86 16.52
CA ILE A 131 -17.81 -9.00 17.62
C ILE A 131 -16.64 -9.64 18.38
N SER A 132 -16.58 -10.98 18.43
CA SER A 132 -15.54 -11.76 19.09
C SER A 132 -14.14 -11.57 18.50
N ASN A 133 -14.04 -11.21 17.22
CA ASN A 133 -12.77 -11.20 16.49
C ASN A 133 -12.19 -9.79 16.28
N PHE A 134 -12.80 -8.75 16.88
CA PHE A 134 -12.40 -7.35 16.74
C PHE A 134 -10.88 -7.13 16.93
N SER A 135 -10.35 -7.58 18.07
CA SER A 135 -8.95 -7.35 18.43
C SER A 135 -8.00 -8.12 17.52
N PHE A 136 -8.39 -9.31 17.08
CA PHE A 136 -7.59 -10.13 16.18
C PHE A 136 -7.59 -9.53 14.76
N GLU A 137 -8.73 -8.99 14.31
CA GLU A 137 -8.84 -8.23 13.06
C GLU A 137 -7.85 -7.06 13.04
N LEU A 138 -7.92 -6.21 14.07
CA LEU A 138 -7.02 -5.06 14.20
C LEU A 138 -5.56 -5.49 14.22
N PHE A 139 -5.24 -6.58 14.93
CA PHE A 139 -3.90 -7.11 14.98
C PHE A 139 -3.38 -7.50 13.58
N VAL A 140 -4.17 -8.24 12.80
CA VAL A 140 -3.80 -8.62 11.42
C VAL A 140 -3.63 -7.38 10.54
N MET A 141 -4.50 -6.37 10.67
CA MET A 141 -4.40 -5.13 9.90
C MET A 141 -3.14 -4.34 10.25
N LEU A 142 -2.76 -4.26 11.53
CA LEU A 142 -1.52 -3.62 11.95
C LEU A 142 -0.28 -4.34 11.40
N ILE A 143 -0.29 -5.68 11.35
CA ILE A 143 0.80 -6.44 10.72
C ILE A 143 0.90 -6.14 9.22
N CYS A 144 -0.24 -6.07 8.51
CA CYS A 144 -0.27 -5.68 7.10
C CYS A 144 0.27 -4.26 6.88
N ASP A 145 -0.11 -3.32 7.73
CA ASP A 145 0.32 -1.93 7.67
C ASP A 145 1.83 -1.81 7.95
N ILE A 146 2.35 -2.47 9.00
CA ILE A 146 3.80 -2.55 9.26
C ILE A 146 4.54 -3.11 8.04
N PHE A 147 4.04 -4.20 7.45
CA PHE A 147 4.64 -4.79 6.25
C PHE A 147 4.64 -3.81 5.06
N LEU A 148 3.57 -3.05 4.89
CA LEU A 148 3.46 -2.00 3.87
C LEU A 148 4.50 -0.89 4.11
N ILE A 149 4.63 -0.39 5.33
CA ILE A 149 5.61 0.65 5.68
C ILE A 149 7.04 0.16 5.46
N VAL A 150 7.37 -1.04 5.93
CA VAL A 150 8.71 -1.65 5.72
C VAL A 150 8.99 -1.80 4.23
N SER A 151 8.02 -2.25 3.44
CA SER A 151 8.16 -2.40 1.99
C SER A 151 8.37 -1.06 1.29
N LEU A 152 7.64 -0.02 1.68
CA LEU A 152 7.82 1.34 1.17
C LEU A 152 9.18 1.94 1.55
N MET A 153 9.65 1.68 2.77
CA MET A 153 10.98 2.10 3.23
C MET A 153 12.09 1.44 2.42
N LEU A 154 12.00 0.12 2.22
CA LEU A 154 12.94 -0.63 1.39
C LEU A 154 12.97 -0.07 -0.03
N PHE A 155 11.81 0.10 -0.67
CA PHE A 155 11.74 0.65 -2.02
C PHE A 155 12.27 2.08 -2.15
N SER A 156 11.96 2.96 -1.19
CA SER A 156 12.48 4.32 -1.13
C SER A 156 14.02 4.32 -0.99
N PHE A 157 14.56 3.40 -0.21
CA PHE A 157 16.00 3.24 -0.05
C PHE A 157 16.69 2.75 -1.33
N PHE A 158 16.13 1.75 -2.01
CA PHE A 158 16.65 1.26 -3.29
C PHE A 158 16.65 2.36 -4.37
N ASN A 159 15.57 3.11 -4.49
CA ASN A 159 15.46 4.21 -5.46
C ASN A 159 16.44 5.36 -5.19
N LYS A 160 16.69 5.71 -3.91
CA LYS A 160 17.71 6.72 -3.55
C LYS A 160 19.12 6.26 -3.93
N LYS A 161 19.42 4.97 -3.76
CA LYS A 161 20.73 4.39 -4.10
C LYS A 161 20.99 4.49 -5.61
N GLU A 162 20.01 4.14 -6.43
CA GLU A 162 20.12 4.23 -7.89
C GLU A 162 20.32 5.67 -8.39
N TYR A 163 19.54 6.62 -7.86
CA TYR A 163 19.69 8.05 -8.21
C TYR A 163 21.07 8.61 -7.80
N SER A 164 21.56 8.25 -6.61
CA SER A 164 22.88 8.68 -6.15
C SER A 164 24.02 8.12 -7.01
N GLN A 165 23.90 6.89 -7.52
CA GLN A 165 24.89 6.31 -8.42
C GLN A 165 24.93 7.02 -9.77
N ILE A 166 23.78 7.32 -10.38
CA ILE A 166 23.72 8.07 -11.64
C ILE A 166 24.34 9.47 -11.47
N LYS A 167 23.98 10.18 -10.39
CA LYS A 167 24.54 11.51 -10.09
C LYS A 167 26.06 11.48 -9.89
N ASN A 168 26.59 10.42 -9.28
CA ASN A 168 28.02 10.25 -9.06
C ASN A 168 28.77 9.86 -10.35
N LEU A 169 28.14 9.09 -11.24
CA LEU A 169 28.62 8.80 -12.59
C LEU A 169 28.68 10.08 -13.44
N THR A 170 27.60 10.86 -13.49
CA THR A 170 27.57 12.13 -14.23
C THR A 170 28.61 13.12 -13.71
N ARG A 171 28.79 13.23 -12.38
CA ARG A 171 29.87 14.05 -11.80
C ARG A 171 31.27 13.56 -12.17
N ARG A 172 31.50 12.24 -12.21
CA ARG A 172 32.79 11.68 -12.66
C ARG A 172 33.08 11.99 -14.13
N PHE A 173 32.07 11.95 -15.00
CA PHE A 173 32.24 12.30 -16.42
C PHE A 173 32.52 13.80 -16.62
N ILE A 174 31.89 14.68 -15.84
CA ILE A 174 32.16 16.13 -15.90
C ILE A 174 33.59 16.48 -15.44
N HIS A 175 34.19 15.71 -14.54
CA HIS A 175 35.58 15.92 -14.10
C HIS A 175 36.64 15.29 -15.04
N LEU A 176 36.22 14.53 -16.05
CA LEU A 176 37.10 13.87 -17.03
C LEU A 176 37.14 14.61 -18.39
N ILE A 177 36.34 15.67 -18.56
CA ILE A 177 36.32 16.59 -19.71
C ILE A 177 36.91 17.91 -19.26
#